data_AF-A0A961KIF0-F1
#
_entry.id   AF-A0A961KIF0-F1
#
_cell.length_a   1.000
_cell.length_b   1.000
_cell.length_c   1.000
_cell.angle_alpha   90.00
_cell.angle_beta   90.00
_cell.angle_gamma   90.00
#
_symmetry.space_group_name_H-M   'P 1'
#
loop_
_entity.id
_entity.type
_entity.pdbx_description
1 polymer ?
#
loop_
_entity_poly.entity_id
_entity_poly.type
_entity_poly.pdbx_seq_one_letter_code
_entity_poly.pdbx_strand_id
1 'polypeptide(L)'
;MLAALVALAACARVPELDARIARETLDAPYPDLLPLDTALAPLPPPAGAAERLQSSLEGRRDSLEARARALRDPVIDKRERERMHAGVAR
;
A
#
# COMPACT_ATOMS: atom_id res chain seq x y z
N MET A 1 6.54 -44.05 -19.42
CA MET A 1 6.19 -42.62 -19.51
C MET A 1 4.67 -42.39 -19.55
N LEU A 2 3.90 -43.12 -20.37
CA LEU A 2 2.43 -43.04 -20.44
C LEU A 2 1.72 -43.26 -19.09
N ALA A 3 2.17 -44.24 -18.30
CA ALA A 3 1.58 -44.57 -17.01
C ALA A 3 1.69 -43.44 -15.96
N ALA A 4 2.80 -42.68 -15.97
CA ALA A 4 2.99 -41.56 -15.06
C ALA A 4 2.06 -40.38 -15.40
N LEU A 5 1.76 -40.17 -16.68
CA LEU A 5 0.84 -39.14 -17.15
C LEU A 5 -0.62 -39.45 -16.75
N VAL A 6 -1.03 -40.71 -16.78
CA VAL A 6 -2.38 -41.14 -16.35
C VAL A 6 -2.57 -41.01 -14.83
N ALA A 7 -1.53 -41.27 -14.04
CA ALA A 7 -1.58 -41.13 -12.58
C ALA A 7 -1.77 -39.67 -12.13
N LEU A 8 -1.20 -38.68 -12.84
CA LEU A 8 -1.42 -37.26 -12.54
C LEU A 8 -2.87 -36.82 -12.83
N ALA A 9 -3.51 -37.36 -13.87
CA ALA A 9 -4.89 -37.04 -14.22
C ALA A 9 -5.92 -37.63 -13.23
N ALA A 10 -5.60 -38.79 -12.62
CA ALA A 10 -6.49 -39.45 -11.66
C ALA A 10 -6.61 -38.72 -10.30
N CYS A 11 -5.64 -37.87 -9.96
CA CYS A 11 -5.70 -37.03 -8.75
C CYS A 11 -6.68 -35.84 -8.89
N ALA A 12 -7.08 -35.49 -10.11
CA ALA A 12 -8.08 -34.46 -10.38
C ALA A 12 -9.45 -35.13 -10.59
N ARG A 13 -10.13 -35.47 -9.50
CA ARG A 13 -11.54 -35.89 -9.57
C ARG A 13 -12.42 -34.66 -9.79
N VAL A 14 -12.40 -34.13 -11.00
CA VAL A 14 -13.28 -33.04 -11.42
C VAL A 14 -14.68 -33.64 -11.56
N PRO A 15 -15.66 -33.24 -10.74
CA PRO A 15 -17.03 -33.69 -10.92
C PRO A 15 -17.53 -33.22 -12.29
N GLU A 16 -18.31 -34.06 -12.99
CA GLU A 16 -19.04 -33.61 -14.17
C GLU A 16 -20.08 -32.59 -13.71
N LEU A 17 -19.78 -31.30 -13.89
CA LEU A 17 -20.78 -30.26 -13.75
C LEU A 17 -21.65 -30.32 -15.01
N ASP A 18 -22.84 -30.89 -14.89
CA ASP A 18 -23.93 -30.51 -15.77
C ASP A 18 -24.08 -29.00 -15.61
N ALA A 19 -23.66 -28.23 -16.62
CA ALA A 19 -23.70 -26.75 -16.64
C ALA A 19 -25.14 -26.20 -16.70
N ARG A 20 -26.09 -26.89 -16.06
CA ARG A 20 -27.50 -26.57 -16.00
C ARG A 20 -27.75 -25.81 -14.72
N ILE A 21 -27.48 -24.52 -14.77
CA ILE A 21 -28.10 -23.58 -13.83
C ILE A 21 -29.60 -23.62 -14.14
N ALA A 22 -30.43 -23.91 -13.13
CA ALA A 22 -31.87 -23.90 -13.30
C ALA A 22 -32.31 -22.52 -13.82
N ARG A 23 -33.26 -22.47 -14.77
CA ARG A 23 -33.64 -21.20 -15.41
C ARG A 23 -34.15 -20.19 -14.38
N GLU A 24 -34.81 -20.70 -13.36
CA GLU A 24 -35.31 -19.98 -12.20
C GLU A 24 -34.19 -19.31 -11.39
N THR A 25 -32.98 -19.89 -11.38
CA THR A 25 -31.80 -19.32 -10.70
C THR A 25 -31.17 -18.16 -11.48
N LEU A 26 -31.35 -18.10 -12.81
CA LEU A 26 -30.83 -17.00 -13.62
C LEU A 26 -31.60 -15.69 -13.39
N ASP A 27 -32.91 -15.81 -13.16
CA ASP A 27 -33.80 -14.68 -12.90
C ASP A 27 -34.06 -14.46 -11.40
N ALA A 28 -33.42 -15.26 -10.53
CA ALA A 28 -33.57 -15.13 -9.09
C ALA A 28 -32.99 -13.80 -8.60
N PRO A 29 -33.61 -13.18 -7.57
CA PRO A 29 -33.01 -12.01 -6.93
C PRO A 29 -31.64 -12.37 -6.35
N TYR A 30 -30.71 -11.44 -6.46
CA TYR A 30 -29.39 -11.58 -5.86
C TYR A 30 -29.55 -11.71 -4.33
N PRO A 31 -28.80 -12.61 -3.66
CA PRO A 31 -28.93 -12.80 -2.23
C PRO A 31 -28.46 -11.58 -1.45
N ASP A 32 -29.01 -11.41 -0.24
CA ASP A 32 -28.56 -10.38 0.67
C ASP A 32 -27.10 -10.63 1.08
N LEU A 33 -26.27 -9.60 0.94
CA LEU A 33 -24.86 -9.66 1.31
C LEU A 33 -24.71 -9.52 2.82
N LEU A 34 -23.95 -10.44 3.43
CA LEU A 34 -23.62 -10.34 4.85
C LEU A 34 -22.56 -9.25 5.07
N PRO A 35 -22.82 -8.24 5.92
CA PRO A 35 -21.84 -7.19 6.21
C PRO A 35 -20.57 -7.76 6.85
N LEU A 36 -19.40 -7.47 6.28
CA LEU A 36 -18.12 -8.07 6.69
C LEU A 36 -17.73 -7.71 8.13
N ASP A 37 -18.07 -6.51 8.57
CA ASP A 37 -17.90 -6.01 9.93
C ASP A 37 -18.67 -6.83 10.97
N THR A 38 -19.78 -7.45 10.58
CA THR A 38 -20.55 -8.39 11.42
C THR A 38 -20.09 -9.84 11.27
N ALA A 39 -19.53 -10.19 10.11
CA ALA A 39 -19.17 -11.56 9.76
C ALA A 39 -17.76 -11.95 10.22
N LEU A 40 -16.86 -10.99 10.36
CA LEU A 40 -15.44 -11.23 10.61
C LEU A 40 -15.00 -10.54 11.90
N ALA A 41 -14.26 -11.27 12.74
CA ALA A 41 -13.58 -10.66 13.86
C ALA A 41 -12.45 -9.74 13.36
N PRO A 42 -12.23 -8.56 13.98
CA PRO A 42 -11.10 -7.71 13.64
C PRO A 42 -9.78 -8.47 13.78
N LEU A 43 -8.97 -8.45 12.72
CA LEU A 43 -7.62 -9.00 12.80
C LEU A 43 -6.73 -8.08 13.65
N PRO A 44 -5.82 -8.64 14.46
CA PRO A 44 -4.79 -7.83 15.09
C PRO A 44 -3.93 -7.16 14.00
N PRO A 45 -3.41 -5.95 14.26
CA PRO A 45 -2.50 -5.30 13.33
C PRO A 45 -1.28 -6.20 13.09
N PRO A 46 -0.66 -6.15 11.90
CA PRO A 46 0.53 -6.93 11.61
C PRO A 46 1.63 -6.68 12.64
N ALA A 47 2.31 -7.74 13.06
CA ALA A 47 3.42 -7.62 13.99
C ALA A 47 4.46 -6.60 13.46
N GLY A 48 4.91 -5.70 14.33
CA GLY A 48 5.88 -4.68 13.98
C GLY A 48 5.32 -3.48 13.20
N ALA A 49 4.00 -3.40 12.96
CA ALA A 49 3.43 -2.33 12.14
C ALA A 49 3.60 -0.95 12.79
N ALA A 50 3.42 -0.86 14.11
CA ALA A 50 3.59 0.39 14.85
C ALA A 50 5.05 0.86 14.83
N GLU A 51 5.99 -0.05 15.04
CA GLU A 51 7.43 0.21 15.06
C GLU A 51 7.91 0.68 13.68
N ARG A 52 7.50 0.00 12.60
CA ARG A 52 7.82 0.42 11.23
C ARG A 52 7.27 1.80 10.91
N LEU A 53 6.03 2.08 11.32
CA LEU A 53 5.42 3.39 11.13
C LEU A 53 6.19 4.46 11.90
N GLN A 54 6.52 4.20 13.16
CA GLN A 54 7.28 5.10 14.01
C GLN A 54 8.63 5.45 13.37
N SER A 55 9.43 4.45 12.97
CA SER A 55 10.72 4.67 12.33
C SER A 55 10.61 5.47 11.02
N SER A 56 9.55 5.22 10.22
CA SER A 56 9.29 6.00 9.00
C SER A 56 8.99 7.47 9.31
N LEU A 57 8.18 7.74 10.34
CA LEU A 57 7.82 9.10 10.74
C LEU A 57 9.03 9.85 11.32
N GLU A 58 9.85 9.19 12.14
CA GLU A 58 11.09 9.75 12.69
C GLU A 58 12.07 10.13 11.57
N GLY A 59 12.33 9.23 10.62
CA GLY A 59 13.20 9.51 9.49
C GLY A 59 12.70 10.68 8.62
N ARG A 60 11.37 10.79 8.44
CA ARG A 60 10.76 11.92 7.73
C ARG A 60 10.92 13.23 8.50
N ARG A 61 10.70 13.24 9.81
CA ARG A 61 10.92 14.40 10.68
C ARG A 61 12.36 14.88 10.56
N ASP A 62 13.32 13.98 10.72
CA ASP A 62 14.75 14.34 10.74
C ASP A 62 15.19 14.93 9.40
N SER A 63 14.71 14.36 8.28
CA SER A 63 14.93 14.92 6.94
C SER A 63 14.35 16.33 6.79
N LEU A 64 13.13 16.56 7.27
CA LEU A 64 12.49 17.87 7.22
C LEU A 64 13.24 18.89 8.09
N GLU A 65 13.71 18.50 9.28
CA GLU A 65 14.51 19.38 10.13
C GLU A 65 15.87 19.72 9.50
N ALA A 66 16.54 18.76 8.87
CA ALA A 66 17.79 19.00 8.15
C ALA A 66 17.59 20.01 7.01
N ARG A 67 16.52 19.85 6.22
CA ARG A 67 16.15 20.80 5.16
C ARG A 67 15.82 22.18 5.72
N ALA A 68 15.07 22.25 6.81
CA ALA A 68 14.74 23.51 7.46
C ALA A 68 15.99 24.23 7.98
N ARG A 69 16.96 23.50 8.54
CA ARG A 69 18.26 24.06 8.94
C ARG A 69 19.00 24.65 7.73
N ALA A 70 19.12 23.90 6.64
CA ALA A 70 19.77 24.37 5.42
C ALA A 70 19.10 25.62 4.81
N LEU A 71 17.78 25.75 4.94
CA LEU A 71 17.04 26.92 4.45
C LEU A 71 17.17 28.16 5.36
N ARG A 72 17.53 27.99 6.64
CA ARG A 72 17.73 29.11 7.57
C ARG A 72 19.09 29.77 7.39
N ASP A 73 20.06 29.03 6.84
CA ASP A 73 21.39 29.57 6.64
C ASP A 73 21.40 30.55 5.45
N PRO A 74 22.05 31.72 5.62
CA PRO A 74 22.14 32.68 4.53
C PRO A 74 22.98 32.11 3.38
N VAL A 75 22.41 32.09 2.17
CA VAL A 75 23.06 31.60 0.94
C VAL A 75 24.34 32.39 0.59
N ILE A 76 24.37 33.67 0.96
CA ILE A 76 25.52 34.56 0.78
C ILE A 76 25.99 35.08 2.13
N ASP A 77 27.31 35.17 2.30
CA ASP A 77 27.91 35.73 3.50
C ASP A 77 27.61 37.23 3.64
N LYS A 78 27.89 37.77 4.83
CA LYS A 78 27.58 39.16 5.18
C LYS A 78 28.30 40.16 4.28
N ARG A 79 29.56 39.91 3.93
CA ARG A 79 30.38 40.81 3.09
C ARG A 79 29.85 40.81 1.67
N GLU A 80 29.51 39.65 1.13
CA GLU A 80 28.88 39.50 -0.19
C GLU A 80 27.58 40.32 -0.27
N ARG A 81 26.74 40.20 0.77
CA ARG A 81 25.47 40.92 0.88
C ARG A 81 25.66 42.43 0.97
N GLU A 82 26.63 42.90 1.74
CA GLU A 82 26.98 44.32 1.85
C GLU A 82 27.44 44.91 0.49
N ARG A 83 28.25 44.16 -0.27
CA ARG A 83 28.65 44.57 -1.63
C ARG A 83 27.45 44.70 -2.57
N MET A 84 26.52 43.73 -2.53
CA MET A 84 25.31 43.78 -3.35
C MET A 84 24.42 44.98 -3.00
N HIS A 85 24.18 45.24 -1.71
CA HIS A 85 23.39 46.39 -1.27
C HIS A 85 24.03 47.73 -1.68
N ALA A 86 25.34 47.86 -1.54
CA ALA A 86 26.07 49.07 -1.95
C ALA A 86 25.99 49.31 -3.47
N GLY A 87 25.99 48.24 -4.28
CA GLY A 87 25.87 48.35 -5.73
C GLY A 87 24.48 48.78 -6.21
N VAL A 88 23.41 48.41 -5.50
CA VAL A 88 22.01 48.76 -5.85
C VAL A 88 21.62 50.17 -5.38
N ALA A 89 22.27 50.69 -4.34
CA ALA A 89 22.00 52.02 -3.79
C ALA A 89 22.60 53.18 -4.60
N ARG A 90 23.23 52.89 -5.75
CA ARG A 90 23.88 53.84 -6.66
C ARG A 90 23.05 54.04 -7.93
#